data_AF-A0A2G2R2M0-F1
#
_entry.id   AF-A0A2G2R2M0-F1
#
_cell.length_a   1.000
_cell.length_b   1.000
_cell.length_c   1.000
_cell.angle_alpha   90.00
_cell.angle_beta   90.00
_cell.angle_gamma   90.00
#
_symmetry.space_group_name_H-M   'P 1'
#
loop_
_entity.id
_entity.type
_entity.pdbx_description
1 polymer ?
#
loop_
_entity_poly.entity_id
_entity_poly.type
_entity_poly.pdbx_seq_one_letter_code
_entity_poly.pdbx_strand_id
1 'polypeptide(L)'
;MQDIREMSAGPSQEVMDQQIAKQNADPIHTVFRANGKIVAFMGTNTGVTSTNGLGRVDWGASQEETAQNIKDRLTKLYGNIQMETYSAESGVTVGMAGDEMFGRGPKMPAPEAAFKTANEANFVTSRLKTSAETLALFQEARKWFGRE
;
A
#
# COMPACT_ATOMS: atom_id res chain seq x y z
N MET A 1 -18.22 9.83 39.37
CA MET A 1 -16.75 9.73 39.33
C MET A 1 -16.42 8.55 38.45
N GLN A 2 -16.04 8.78 37.19
CA GLN A 2 -15.48 7.73 36.34
C GLN A 2 -14.11 7.35 36.91
N ASP A 3 -13.90 6.05 37.10
CA ASP A 3 -12.71 5.50 37.75
C ASP A 3 -11.45 5.90 36.98
N ILE A 4 -10.58 6.67 37.62
CA ILE A 4 -9.29 7.15 37.08
C ILE A 4 -8.37 5.97 36.69
N ARG A 5 -8.70 4.75 37.14
CA ARG A 5 -7.98 3.51 36.81
C ARG A 5 -8.14 3.07 35.35
N GLU A 6 -9.19 3.49 34.65
CA GLU A 6 -9.39 3.14 33.23
C GLU A 6 -8.58 4.03 32.27
N MET A 7 -8.06 5.17 32.73
CA MET A 7 -7.25 6.07 31.90
C MET A 7 -5.78 5.62 31.73
N SER A 8 -5.35 4.55 32.41
CA SER A 8 -3.94 4.08 32.42
C SER A 8 -3.70 2.79 31.63
N ALA A 9 -4.75 2.10 31.18
CA ALA A 9 -4.60 0.96 30.29
C ALA A 9 -4.43 1.53 28.88
N GLY A 10 -3.27 1.33 28.26
CA GLY A 10 -3.09 1.64 26.84
C GLY A 10 -4.15 0.95 25.96
N PRO A 11 -4.14 1.20 24.64
CA PRO A 11 -5.05 0.52 23.73
C PRO A 11 -5.00 -0.99 23.97
N SER A 12 -6.16 -1.64 23.95
CA SER A 12 -6.23 -3.10 24.06
C SER A 12 -5.42 -3.74 22.93
N GLN A 13 -4.97 -4.98 23.11
CA GLN A 13 -4.22 -5.71 22.09
C GLN A 13 -4.96 -5.72 20.73
N GLU A 14 -6.28 -5.89 20.76
CA GLU A 14 -7.12 -5.86 19.57
C GLU A 14 -7.09 -4.50 18.86
N VAL A 15 -7.12 -3.39 19.60
CA VAL A 15 -7.02 -2.04 19.03
C VAL A 15 -5.63 -1.81 18.44
N MET A 16 -4.56 -2.32 19.07
CA MET A 16 -3.21 -2.25 18.52
C MET A 16 -3.10 -3.07 17.23
N ASP A 17 -3.64 -4.29 17.20
CA ASP A 17 -3.61 -5.16 16.03
C ASP A 17 -4.36 -4.54 14.85
N GLN A 18 -5.52 -3.91 15.10
CA GLN A 18 -6.26 -3.16 14.09
C GLN A 18 -5.48 -1.95 13.56
N GLN A 19 -4.76 -1.23 14.42
CA GLN A 19 -3.93 -0.11 14.00
C GLN A 19 -2.74 -0.57 13.15
N ILE A 20 -2.08 -1.66 13.53
CA ILE A 20 -0.98 -2.26 12.75
C ILE A 20 -1.50 -2.75 11.39
N ALA A 21 -2.64 -3.43 11.37
CA ALA A 21 -3.27 -3.88 10.13
C ALA A 21 -3.58 -2.70 9.19
N LYS A 22 -4.07 -1.58 9.75
CA LYS A 22 -4.34 -0.36 8.97
C LYS A 22 -3.05 0.22 8.38
N GLN A 23 -1.99 0.35 9.16
CA GLN A 23 -0.70 0.87 8.69
C GLN A 23 -0.06 -0.04 7.63
N ASN A 24 -0.21 -1.36 7.77
CA ASN A 24 0.31 -2.32 6.81
C ASN A 24 -0.49 -2.35 5.50
N ALA A 25 -1.75 -1.94 5.53
CA ALA A 25 -2.62 -1.85 4.37
C ALA A 25 -2.44 -0.53 3.60
N ASP A 26 -1.74 0.46 4.16
CA ASP A 26 -1.49 1.72 3.46
C ASP A 26 -0.69 1.49 2.16
N PRO A 27 -1.07 2.16 1.07
CA PRO A 27 -0.38 2.02 -0.20
C PRO A 27 1.04 2.56 -0.12
N ILE A 28 1.95 1.89 -0.83
CA ILE A 28 3.32 2.36 -0.99
C ILE A 28 3.37 3.46 -2.06
N HIS A 29 4.14 4.51 -1.82
CA HIS A 29 4.45 5.53 -2.83
C HIS A 29 5.79 5.22 -3.52
N THR A 30 6.85 5.00 -2.73
CA THR A 30 8.20 4.77 -3.27
C THR A 30 8.97 3.73 -2.49
N VAL A 31 9.77 2.94 -3.21
CA VAL A 31 10.70 1.95 -2.67
C VAL A 31 12.10 2.26 -3.17
N PHE A 32 13.09 2.19 -2.28
CA PHE A 32 14.50 2.41 -2.57
C PHE A 32 15.27 1.11 -2.40
N ARG A 33 15.94 0.67 -3.47
CA ARG A 33 16.72 -0.57 -3.48
C ARG A 33 18.20 -0.30 -3.67
N ALA A 34 19.02 -0.95 -2.86
CA ALA A 34 20.47 -1.05 -3.04
C ALA A 34 20.83 -2.52 -3.31
N ASN A 35 21.52 -2.80 -4.42
CA ASN A 35 21.92 -4.16 -4.81
C ASN A 35 20.75 -5.17 -4.79
N GLY A 36 19.56 -4.73 -5.22
CA GLY A 36 18.34 -5.55 -5.27
C GLY A 36 17.59 -5.71 -3.94
N LYS A 37 18.13 -5.21 -2.82
CA LYS A 37 17.47 -5.24 -1.50
C LYS A 37 16.84 -3.90 -1.17
N ILE A 38 15.67 -3.92 -0.53
CA ILE A 38 15.03 -2.69 -0.05
C ILE A 38 15.84 -2.14 1.13
N VAL A 39 16.21 -0.87 1.05
CA VAL A 39 16.91 -0.13 2.12
C VAL A 39 16.04 0.96 2.72
N ALA A 40 15.03 1.43 1.99
CA ALA A 40 14.00 2.32 2.50
C ALA A 40 12.74 2.24 1.66
N PHE A 41 11.62 2.68 2.22
CA PHE A 41 10.37 2.88 1.50
C PHE A 41 9.54 3.99 2.15
N MET A 42 8.61 4.55 1.39
CA MET A 42 7.72 5.64 1.79
C MET A 42 6.29 5.27 1.39
N GLY A 43 5.36 5.32 2.35
CA GLY A 43 3.94 5.14 2.04
C GLY A 43 3.28 6.44 1.58
N THR A 44 2.12 6.33 0.93
CA THR A 44 1.38 7.50 0.44
C THR A 44 0.78 8.34 1.57
N ASN A 45 0.36 7.70 2.67
CA ASN A 45 -0.25 8.39 3.81
C ASN A 45 0.53 8.14 5.11
N THR A 46 1.69 7.50 5.01
CA THR A 46 2.52 7.11 6.14
C THR A 46 3.92 7.68 5.98
N GLY A 47 4.72 7.61 7.04
CA GLY A 47 6.09 8.09 7.03
C GLY A 47 7.03 7.24 6.19
N VAL A 48 8.33 7.50 6.37
CA VAL A 48 9.41 6.75 5.73
C VAL A 48 9.93 5.70 6.70
N THR A 49 10.12 4.48 6.20
CA THR A 49 10.82 3.41 6.92
C THR A 49 12.15 3.14 6.23
N SER A 50 13.23 2.93 6.98
CA SER A 50 14.56 2.72 6.42
C SER A 50 15.46 1.85 7.30
N THR A 51 16.43 1.17 6.70
CA THR A 51 17.47 0.43 7.42
C THR A 51 18.54 1.40 7.90
N ASN A 52 18.44 1.93 9.12
CA ASN A 52 19.42 2.69 9.94
C ASN A 52 20.40 3.71 9.29
N GLY A 53 20.37 3.93 7.98
CA GLY A 53 21.34 4.73 7.24
C GLY A 53 20.77 6.07 6.77
N LEU A 54 19.45 6.24 6.78
CA LEU A 54 18.81 7.41 6.21
C LEU A 54 19.21 8.71 6.93
N GLY A 55 19.32 8.67 8.26
CA GLY A 55 19.63 9.85 9.07
C GLY A 55 18.59 10.96 8.90
N ARG A 56 19.02 12.23 8.96
CA ARG A 56 18.16 13.38 8.68
C ARG A 56 17.99 13.54 7.17
N VAL A 57 16.73 13.63 6.74
CA VAL A 57 16.32 13.92 5.37
C VAL A 57 15.56 15.23 5.36
N ASP A 58 15.75 16.03 4.31
CA ASP A 58 14.91 17.20 4.07
C ASP A 58 13.57 16.76 3.47
N TRP A 59 12.51 16.98 4.22
CA TRP A 59 11.13 16.75 3.79
C TRP A 59 10.76 17.84 2.78
N GLY A 60 10.61 17.45 1.52
CA GLY A 60 10.27 18.37 0.44
C GLY A 60 8.83 18.89 0.55
N ALA A 61 8.46 19.79 -0.35
CA ALA A 61 7.08 20.29 -0.47
C ALA A 61 6.12 19.24 -1.06
N SER A 62 6.65 18.22 -1.74
CA SER A 62 5.89 17.08 -2.27
C SER A 62 6.49 15.72 -1.92
N GLN A 63 5.74 14.65 -2.19
CA GLN A 63 6.21 13.27 -2.01
C GLN A 63 7.34 12.93 -2.98
N GLU A 64 7.27 13.41 -4.22
CA GLU A 64 8.30 13.22 -5.24
C GLU A 64 9.61 13.92 -4.83
N GLU A 65 9.53 15.15 -4.34
CA GLU A 65 10.70 15.88 -3.86
C GLU A 65 11.33 15.18 -2.64
N THR A 66 10.49 14.74 -1.69
CA THR A 66 10.93 13.95 -0.55
C THR A 66 11.60 12.64 -0.99
N ALA A 67 11.02 11.93 -1.97
CA ALA A 67 11.57 10.70 -2.50
C ALA A 67 12.93 10.94 -3.17
N GLN A 68 13.09 12.04 -3.91
CA GLN A 68 14.36 12.40 -4.52
C GLN A 68 15.42 12.75 -3.46
N ASN A 69 15.07 13.50 -2.41
CA ASN A 69 15.99 13.81 -1.30
C ASN A 69 16.46 12.53 -0.58
N ILE A 70 15.56 11.57 -0.38
CA ILE A 70 15.88 10.24 0.16
C ILE A 70 16.84 9.51 -0.77
N LYS A 71 16.54 9.47 -2.07
CA LYS A 71 17.38 8.82 -3.07
C LYS A 71 18.79 9.39 -3.05
N ASP A 72 18.93 10.71 -3.06
CA ASP A 72 20.23 11.38 -3.06
C ASP A 72 21.03 11.05 -1.80
N ARG A 73 20.35 10.98 -0.65
CA ARG A 73 20.96 10.58 0.62
C ARG A 73 21.44 9.13 0.59
N LEU A 74 20.60 8.22 0.14
CA LEU A 74 20.92 6.79 0.05
C LEU A 74 22.01 6.52 -1.00
N THR A 75 22.03 7.29 -2.09
CA THR A 75 23.06 7.21 -3.14
C THR A 75 24.44 7.53 -2.58
N LYS A 76 24.53 8.51 -1.66
CA LYS A 76 25.81 8.82 -0.96
C LYS A 76 26.30 7.68 -0.07
N LEU A 77 25.41 6.82 0.43
CA LEU A 77 25.74 5.75 1.37
C LEU A 77 26.02 4.42 0.68
N TYR A 78 25.20 4.08 -0.30
CA TYR A 78 25.21 2.77 -0.94
C TYR A 78 25.68 2.81 -2.41
N GLY A 79 25.97 4.00 -2.94
CA GLY A 79 26.31 4.19 -4.34
C GLY A 79 25.06 4.13 -5.21
N ASN A 80 24.82 3.03 -5.89
CA ASN A 80 23.71 2.94 -6.84
C ASN A 80 22.38 2.59 -6.14
N ILE A 81 21.42 3.52 -6.20
CA ILE A 81 20.06 3.33 -5.68
C ILE A 81 19.05 3.31 -6.82
N GLN A 82 18.28 2.22 -6.86
CA GLN A 82 17.09 2.13 -7.68
C GLN A 82 15.91 2.71 -6.89
N MET A 83 15.15 3.57 -7.56
CA MET A 83 13.94 4.18 -7.00
C MET A 83 12.76 3.70 -7.84
N GLU A 84 11.83 3.03 -7.18
CA GLU A 84 10.61 2.49 -7.78
C GLU A 84 9.42 3.24 -7.21
N THR A 85 8.65 3.92 -8.05
CA THR A 85 7.44 4.65 -7.64
C THR A 85 6.22 3.84 -8.02
N TYR A 86 5.29 3.70 -7.07
CA TYR A 86 4.06 2.94 -7.21
C TYR A 86 2.87 3.88 -7.16
N SER A 87 1.82 3.57 -7.92
CA SER A 87 0.52 4.21 -7.72
C SER A 87 -0.21 3.57 -6.53
N ALA A 88 -1.09 4.33 -5.89
CA ALA A 88 -1.95 3.81 -4.83
C ALA A 88 -2.85 2.65 -5.32
N GLU A 89 -3.14 2.60 -6.62
CA GLU A 89 -3.96 1.57 -7.26
C GLU A 89 -3.20 0.27 -7.54
N SER A 90 -1.86 0.27 -7.41
CA SER A 90 -1.02 -0.91 -7.69
C SER A 90 -1.30 -2.10 -6.75
N GLY A 91 -1.99 -1.87 -5.63
CA GLY A 91 -2.24 -2.87 -4.60
C GLY A 91 -1.01 -3.24 -3.77
N VAL A 92 0.15 -2.61 -4.02
CA VAL A 92 1.36 -2.80 -3.22
C VAL A 92 1.28 -1.93 -1.97
N THR A 93 1.48 -2.56 -0.81
CA THR A 93 1.33 -1.89 0.49
C THR A 93 2.64 -1.76 1.24
N VAL A 94 2.63 -0.89 2.25
CA VAL A 94 3.71 -0.73 3.24
C VAL A 94 4.04 -2.06 3.92
N GLY A 95 3.02 -2.88 4.23
CA GLY A 95 3.23 -4.21 4.83
C GLY A 95 4.06 -5.13 3.92
N MET A 96 3.75 -5.16 2.62
CA MET A 96 4.51 -5.96 1.65
C MET A 96 5.97 -5.48 1.54
N ALA A 97 6.18 -4.16 1.50
CA ALA A 97 7.52 -3.58 1.44
C ALA A 97 8.34 -3.86 2.71
N GLY A 98 7.71 -3.74 3.89
CA GLY A 98 8.32 -4.08 5.17
C GLY A 98 8.68 -5.56 5.26
N ASP A 99 7.77 -6.44 4.83
CA ASP A 99 8.03 -7.88 4.85
C ASP A 99 9.16 -8.29 3.91
N GLU A 100 9.26 -7.71 2.71
CA GLU A 100 10.41 -7.95 1.83
C GLU A 100 11.70 -7.39 2.46
N MET A 101 11.67 -6.15 2.96
CA MET A 101 12.83 -5.46 3.54
C MET A 101 13.45 -6.23 4.71
N PHE A 102 12.62 -6.86 5.55
CA PHE A 102 13.06 -7.66 6.70
C PHE A 102 13.14 -9.17 6.41
N GLY A 103 12.97 -9.60 5.16
CA GLY A 103 13.09 -11.01 4.75
C GLY A 103 11.99 -11.93 5.29
N ARG A 104 10.84 -11.38 5.66
CA ARG A 104 9.67 -12.10 6.18
C ARG A 104 8.67 -12.48 5.07
N GLY A 105 8.70 -11.77 3.94
CA GLY A 105 7.74 -11.93 2.85
C GLY A 105 8.38 -12.10 1.48
N PRO A 106 7.55 -12.36 0.46
CA PRO A 106 8.00 -12.49 -0.92
C PRO A 106 8.52 -11.14 -1.46
N LYS A 107 9.27 -11.21 -2.55
CA LYS A 107 9.67 -10.02 -3.30
C LYS A 107 8.43 -9.33 -3.89
N MET A 108 8.34 -8.03 -3.72
CA MET A 108 7.28 -7.22 -4.30
C MET A 108 7.35 -7.24 -5.84
N PRO A 109 6.18 -7.19 -6.51
CA PRO A 109 6.14 -7.00 -7.95
C PRO A 109 6.75 -5.66 -8.34
N ALA A 110 7.38 -5.60 -9.51
CA ALA A 110 7.80 -4.32 -10.09
C ALA A 110 6.58 -3.41 -10.35
N PRO A 111 6.75 -2.06 -10.34
CA PRO A 111 5.64 -1.12 -10.49
C PRO A 111 4.73 -1.40 -11.70
N GLU A 112 5.33 -1.72 -12.85
CA GLU A 112 4.59 -1.99 -14.09
C GLU A 112 3.76 -3.28 -13.99
N ALA A 113 4.32 -4.31 -13.37
CA ALA A 113 3.64 -5.58 -13.14
C ALA A 113 2.47 -5.39 -12.16
N ALA A 114 2.69 -4.63 -11.08
CA ALA A 114 1.68 -4.33 -10.08
C ALA A 114 0.49 -3.55 -10.69
N PHE A 115 0.79 -2.51 -11.47
CA PHE A 115 -0.23 -1.73 -12.16
C PHE A 115 -1.02 -2.57 -13.17
N LYS A 116 -0.35 -3.44 -13.93
CA LYS A 116 -1.01 -4.34 -14.88
C LYS A 116 -1.96 -5.29 -14.17
N THR A 117 -1.51 -5.96 -13.12
CA THR A 117 -2.35 -6.91 -12.36
C THR A 117 -3.56 -6.22 -11.73
N ALA A 118 -3.38 -5.02 -11.17
CA ALA A 118 -4.48 -4.24 -10.62
C ALA A 118 -5.53 -3.88 -11.69
N ASN A 119 -5.09 -3.42 -12.87
CA ASN A 119 -5.99 -3.10 -13.97
C ASN A 119 -6.73 -4.32 -14.52
N GLU A 120 -6.05 -5.46 -14.66
CA GLU A 120 -6.68 -6.70 -15.10
C GLU A 120 -7.76 -7.16 -14.11
N ALA A 121 -7.49 -7.09 -12.80
CA ALA A 121 -8.46 -7.43 -11.77
C ALA A 121 -9.68 -6.48 -11.76
N ASN A 122 -9.45 -5.17 -11.93
CA ASN A 122 -10.51 -4.17 -12.00
C ASN A 122 -11.40 -4.32 -13.24
N PHE A 123 -10.80 -4.67 -14.38
CA PHE A 123 -11.54 -4.91 -15.62
C PHE A 123 -12.43 -6.16 -15.52
N VAL A 124 -11.91 -7.25 -14.95
CA VAL A 124 -12.68 -8.49 -14.73
C VAL A 124 -13.85 -8.25 -13.77
N THR A 125 -13.60 -7.54 -12.66
CA THR A 125 -14.63 -7.23 -11.66
C THR A 125 -15.75 -6.36 -12.24
N SER A 126 -15.39 -5.35 -13.06
CA SER A 126 -16.36 -4.48 -13.72
C SER A 126 -17.28 -5.26 -14.66
N ARG A 127 -16.73 -6.16 -15.49
CA ARG A 127 -17.54 -7.02 -16.38
C ARG A 127 -18.49 -7.93 -15.62
N LEU A 128 -18.04 -8.53 -14.51
CA LEU A 128 -18.88 -9.39 -13.69
C LEU A 128 -20.06 -8.62 -13.09
N LYS A 129 -19.83 -7.41 -12.56
CA LYS A 129 -20.89 -6.55 -12.02
C LYS A 129 -21.92 -6.19 -13.10
N THR A 130 -21.47 -5.70 -14.26
CA THR A 130 -22.38 -5.36 -15.36
C THR A 130 -23.19 -6.56 -15.83
N SER A 131 -22.57 -7.75 -15.91
CA SER A 131 -23.28 -8.97 -16.31
C SER A 131 -24.31 -9.43 -15.27
N ALA A 132 -24.02 -9.28 -13.98
CA ALA A 132 -24.94 -9.60 -12.90
C ALA A 132 -26.11 -8.61 -12.82
N GLU A 133 -25.86 -7.32 -12.99
CA GLU A 133 -26.89 -6.28 -13.06
C GLU A 133 -27.79 -6.47 -14.29
N THR A 134 -27.18 -6.78 -15.44
CA THR A 134 -27.92 -7.09 -16.67
C THR A 134 -28.79 -8.34 -16.49
N LEU A 135 -28.26 -9.41 -15.89
CA LEU A 135 -29.01 -10.64 -15.63
C LEU A 135 -30.16 -10.40 -14.63
N ALA A 136 -29.94 -9.59 -13.59
CA ALA A 136 -30.99 -9.22 -12.64
C ALA A 136 -32.13 -8.45 -13.33
N LEU A 137 -31.80 -7.49 -14.20
CA LEU A 137 -32.77 -6.76 -15.02
C LEU A 137 -33.58 -7.69 -15.95
N PHE A 138 -32.93 -8.65 -16.61
CA PHE A 138 -33.62 -9.64 -17.45
C PHE A 138 -34.53 -10.57 -16.63
N GLN A 139 -34.10 -11.00 -15.44
CA GLN A 139 -34.92 -11.81 -14.55
C GLN A 139 -36.13 -11.06 -14.01
N GLU A 140 -35.97 -9.77 -13.71
CA GLU A 140 -37.06 -8.90 -13.29
C GLU A 140 -38.05 -8.66 -14.43
N ALA A 141 -37.58 -8.32 -15.63
CA ALA A 141 -38.42 -8.16 -16.82
C ALA A 141 -39.23 -9.43 -17.11
N ARG A 142 -38.64 -10.63 -16.97
CA ARG A 142 -39.33 -11.90 -17.17
C ARG A 142 -40.48 -12.14 -16.19
N LYS A 143 -40.42 -11.58 -14.97
CA LYS A 143 -41.52 -11.66 -13.99
C LYS A 143 -42.70 -10.76 -14.38
N TRP A 144 -42.43 -9.65 -15.05
CA TRP A 144 -43.47 -8.73 -15.55
C TRP A 144 -44.13 -9.26 -16.84
N PHE A 145 -43.35 -9.82 -17.76
CA PHE A 145 -43.85 -10.35 -19.04
C PHE A 145 -44.32 -11.82 -18.98
N GLY A 146 -44.14 -12.51 -17.86
CA GLY A 146 -44.54 -13.91 -17.67
C GLY A 146 -45.83 -14.10 -16.84
N ARG A 147 -46.56 -13.01 -16.53
CA ARG A 147 -47.93 -13.08 -15.97
C ARG A 147 -48.94 -13.01 -17.13
N GLU A 148 -49.15 -14.14 -17.80
CA GLU A 148 -50.41 -14.45 -18.50
C GLU A 148 -51.04 -15.67 -17.84
#